data_AF-A0A430AGP4-F1
#
_entry.id   AF-A0A430AGP4-F1
#
_cell.length_a   1.000
_cell.length_b   1.000
_cell.length_c   1.000
_cell.angle_alpha   90.00
_cell.angle_beta   90.00
_cell.angle_gamma   90.00
#
_symmetry.space_group_name_H-M   'P 1'
#
loop_
_entity.id
_entity.type
_entity.pdbx_description
1 polymer ?
#
loop_
_entity_poly.entity_id
_entity_poly.type
_entity_poly.pdbx_seq_one_letter_code
_entity_poly.pdbx_strand_id
1 'polypeptide(L)'
;MLTFLLLIIAIFLMIIAFYFTKKKEKLAKLFGKKNSITTVTNSITLFSRIYLGLGLIGIALIFVHNLTFTLIYIFIVLVCSMIFSFTLAKWL
;
A
#
# COMPACT_ATOMS: atom_id res chain seq x y z
N MET A 1 12.07 -19.62 -4.48
CA MET A 1 12.00 -18.38 -5.30
C MET A 1 10.82 -17.47 -4.90
N LEU A 2 9.58 -17.98 -4.85
CA LEU A 2 8.40 -17.18 -4.46
C LEU A 2 8.51 -16.53 -3.06
N THR A 3 9.14 -17.20 -2.10
CA THR A 3 9.34 -16.66 -0.74
C THR A 3 10.22 -15.40 -0.72
N PHE A 4 11.28 -15.38 -1.54
CA PHE A 4 12.12 -14.18 -1.71
C PHE A 4 11.35 -13.04 -2.38
N LEU A 5 10.51 -13.36 -3.38
CA LEU A 5 9.65 -12.38 -4.02
C LEU A 5 8.67 -11.76 -3.02
N LEU A 6 8.05 -12.57 -2.16
CA LEU A 6 7.12 -12.11 -1.13
C LEU A 6 7.80 -11.19 -0.11
N LEU A 7 9.03 -11.52 0.30
CA LEU A 7 9.84 -10.70 1.21
C LEU A 7 10.20 -9.35 0.57
N ILE A 8 10.62 -9.34 -0.70
CA ILE A 8 10.89 -8.10 -1.45
C ILE A 8 9.62 -7.24 -1.51
N ILE A 9 8.49 -7.84 -1.90
CA ILE A 9 7.20 -7.14 -1.97
C ILE A 9 6.84 -6.53 -0.60
N ALA A 10 6.94 -7.30 0.49
CA ALA A 10 6.62 -6.82 1.83
C ALA A 10 7.51 -5.62 2.24
N ILE A 11 8.81 -5.66 1.94
CA ILE A 11 9.74 -4.55 2.20
C ILE A 11 9.35 -3.31 1.37
N PHE A 12 9.06 -3.48 0.09
CA PHE A 12 8.62 -2.37 -0.76
C PHE A 12 7.32 -1.75 -0.25
N LEU A 13 6.33 -2.56 0.14
CA LEU A 13 5.08 -2.07 0.74
C LEU A 13 5.37 -1.24 2.01
N MET A 14 6.25 -1.72 2.88
CA MET A 14 6.64 -0.98 4.09
C MET A 14 7.33 0.35 3.77
N ILE A 15 8.25 0.38 2.81
CA ILE A 15 8.95 1.60 2.39
C ILE A 15 7.96 2.62 1.83
N ILE A 16 7.06 2.16 0.95
CA ILE A 16 6.02 2.99 0.33
C ILE A 16 5.09 3.57 1.40
N ALA A 17 4.63 2.74 2.33
CA ALA A 17 3.75 3.19 3.40
C ALA A 17 4.45 4.15 4.36
N PHE A 18 5.71 3.89 4.71
CA PHE A 18 6.52 4.81 5.51
C PHE A 18 6.69 6.17 4.82
N TYR A 19 6.95 6.15 3.50
CA TYR A 19 7.05 7.36 2.70
C TYR A 19 5.72 8.14 2.68
N PHE A 20 4.61 7.46 2.41
CA PHE A 20 3.28 8.07 2.43
C PHE A 20 2.94 8.68 3.78
N THR A 21 3.30 8.01 4.88
CA THR A 21 3.08 8.54 6.23
C THR A 21 3.89 9.81 6.48
N LYS A 22 5.18 9.81 6.12
CA LYS A 22 6.10 10.93 6.39
C LYS A 22 5.86 12.13 5.47
N LYS A 23 5.38 11.90 4.25
CA LYS A 23 5.20 12.93 3.22
C LYS A 23 3.74 13.21 2.87
N LYS A 24 2.78 12.72 3.68
CA LYS A 24 1.32 12.85 3.45
C LYS A 24 0.88 14.26 3.04
N GLU A 25 1.35 15.30 3.72
CA GLU A 25 0.96 16.69 3.44
C GLU A 25 1.54 17.22 2.13
N LYS A 26 2.80 16.84 1.82
CA LYS A 26 3.45 17.25 0.57
C LYS A 26 2.79 16.57 -0.62
N LEU A 27 2.43 15.29 -0.48
CA LEU A 27 1.70 14.53 -1.51
C LEU A 27 0.28 15.05 -1.67
N ALA A 28 -0.43 15.36 -0.57
CA ALA A 28 -1.76 15.95 -0.66
C ALA A 28 -1.76 17.33 -1.33
N LYS A 29 -0.69 18.12 -1.17
CA LYS A 29 -0.53 19.40 -1.91
C LYS A 29 -0.18 19.20 -3.39
N LEU A 30 0.46 18.10 -3.77
CA LEU A 30 0.78 17.77 -5.17
C LEU A 30 -0.41 17.17 -5.92
N PHE A 31 -1.20 16.34 -5.25
CA PHE A 31 -2.30 15.59 -5.86
C PHE A 31 -3.69 16.17 -5.57
N GLY A 32 -3.84 17.01 -4.54
CA GLY A 32 -5.12 17.58 -4.16
C GLY A 32 -5.36 18.96 -4.77
N LYS A 33 -6.52 19.13 -5.42
CA LYS A 33 -7.08 20.46 -5.69
C LYS A 33 -7.29 21.20 -4.36
N LYS A 34 -7.22 22.54 -4.38
CA LYS A 34 -7.21 23.43 -3.21
C LYS A 34 -8.33 23.15 -2.17
N ASN A 35 -9.47 22.58 -2.60
CA ASN A 35 -10.60 22.20 -1.73
C ASN A 35 -10.60 20.74 -1.22
N SER A 36 -9.77 19.84 -1.75
CA SER A 36 -9.78 18.40 -1.41
C SER A 36 -8.53 17.93 -0.66
N ILE A 37 -7.64 18.84 -0.24
CA ILE A 37 -6.35 18.52 0.39
C ILE A 37 -6.54 17.65 1.66
N THR A 38 -7.55 17.94 2.48
CA THR A 38 -7.88 17.14 3.68
C THR A 38 -8.35 15.74 3.32
N THR A 39 -9.21 15.60 2.31
CA THR A 39 -9.74 14.31 1.84
C THR A 39 -8.66 13.43 1.21
N VAL A 40 -7.74 14.05 0.46
CA VAL A 40 -6.58 13.39 -0.15
C VAL A 40 -5.59 12.95 0.93
N THR A 41 -5.33 13.80 1.94
CA THR A 41 -4.48 13.43 3.09
C THR A 41 -5.05 12.23 3.84
N ASN A 42 -6.36 12.25 4.14
CA ASN A 42 -7.02 11.13 4.79
C ASN A 42 -6.92 9.85 3.96
N SER A 43 -7.16 9.93 2.65
CA SER A 43 -7.00 8.79 1.74
C SER A 43 -5.57 8.23 1.79
N ILE A 44 -4.55 9.08 1.61
CA ILE A 44 -3.13 8.68 1.69
C ILE A 44 -2.79 8.02 3.02
N THR A 45 -3.30 8.55 4.15
CA THR A 45 -3.06 7.94 5.46
C THR A 45 -3.73 6.59 5.63
N LEU A 46 -4.94 6.42 5.09
CA LEU A 46 -5.67 5.15 5.11
C LEU A 46 -4.94 4.10 4.27
N PHE A 47 -4.50 4.46 3.06
CA PHE A 47 -3.69 3.59 2.21
C PHE A 47 -2.38 3.20 2.89
N SER A 48 -1.66 4.16 3.48
CA SER A 48 -0.44 3.86 4.22
C SER A 48 -0.66 2.81 5.31
N ARG A 49 -1.74 2.93 6.11
CA ARG A 49 -2.05 1.93 7.15
C ARG A 49 -2.35 0.55 6.56
N ILE A 50 -3.10 0.49 5.45
CA ILE A 50 -3.39 -0.77 4.76
C ILE A 50 -2.11 -1.40 4.22
N TYR A 51 -1.23 -0.62 3.58
CA TYR A 51 0.05 -1.10 3.04
C TYR A 51 1.02 -1.55 4.15
N LEU A 52 1.05 -0.88 5.31
CA LEU A 52 1.79 -1.37 6.49
C LEU A 52 1.23 -2.70 7.00
N GLY A 53 -0.09 -2.80 7.11
CA GLY A 53 -0.77 -4.04 7.54
C GLY A 53 -0.48 -5.19 6.59
N LEU A 54 -0.60 -4.96 5.28
CA LEU A 54 -0.24 -5.93 4.24
C LEU A 54 1.23 -6.33 4.34
N GLY A 55 2.16 -5.37 4.51
CA GLY A 55 3.58 -5.68 4.70
C GLY A 55 3.84 -6.60 5.89
N LEU A 56 3.21 -6.36 7.04
CA LEU A 56 3.31 -7.23 8.22
C LEU A 56 2.73 -8.63 7.98
N ILE A 57 1.55 -8.70 7.35
CA ILE A 57 0.90 -9.98 6.98
C ILE A 57 1.78 -10.76 5.99
N GLY A 58 2.39 -10.07 5.03
CA GLY A 58 3.35 -10.64 4.09
C GLY A 58 4.53 -11.27 4.81
N ILE A 59 5.10 -10.58 5.82
CA ILE A 59 6.20 -11.14 6.63
C ILE A 59 5.73 -12.39 7.40
N ALA A 60 4.53 -12.37 7.99
CA ALA A 60 3.99 -13.53 8.71
C ALA A 60 3.75 -14.74 7.78
N LEU A 61 3.30 -14.49 6.54
CA LEU A 61 3.05 -15.53 5.54
C LEU A 61 4.31 -16.27 5.07
N ILE A 62 5.50 -15.67 5.22
CA ILE A 62 6.79 -16.32 4.92
C ILE A 62 6.96 -17.61 5.72
N PHE A 63 6.48 -17.64 6.97
CA PHE A 63 6.61 -18.79 7.86
C PHE A 63 5.67 -19.95 7.50
N VAL A 64 4.55 -19.66 6.83
CA VAL A 64 3.54 -20.67 6.45
C VAL A 64 3.98 -21.48 5.22
N HIS A 65 4.90 -20.95 4.42
CA HIS A 65 5.54 -21.60 3.25
C HIS A 65 4.58 -22.28 2.26
N ASN A 66 3.34 -21.79 2.17
CA ASN A 66 2.30 -22.39 1.35
C ASN A 66 1.99 -21.52 0.12
N LEU A 67 2.04 -22.14 -1.05
CA LEU A 67 1.94 -21.49 -2.35
C LEU A 67 0.56 -20.86 -2.60
N THR A 68 -0.52 -21.51 -2.15
CA THR A 68 -1.89 -21.01 -2.31
C THR A 68 -2.09 -19.70 -1.55
N PHE A 69 -1.63 -19.64 -0.30
CA PHE A 69 -1.73 -18.42 0.51
C PHE A 69 -0.87 -17.28 -0.04
N THR A 70 0.30 -17.61 -0.61
CA THR A 70 1.17 -16.63 -1.28
C THR A 70 0.47 -15.99 -2.49
N LEU A 71 -0.18 -16.80 -3.34
CA LEU A 71 -0.94 -16.32 -4.50
C LEU A 71 -2.13 -15.44 -4.09
N ILE A 72 -2.90 -15.88 -3.08
CA ILE A 72 -4.02 -15.09 -2.54
C ILE A 72 -3.53 -13.74 -2.01
N TYR A 73 -2.42 -13.73 -1.28
CA TYR A 73 -1.83 -12.50 -0.77
C TYR A 73 -1.42 -11.54 -1.90
N ILE A 74 -0.73 -12.03 -2.93
CA ILE A 74 -0.34 -11.22 -4.09
C ILE A 74 -1.58 -10.65 -4.78
N PHE A 75 -2.64 -11.44 -4.95
CA PHE A 75 -3.90 -10.98 -5.52
C PHE A 75 -4.53 -9.85 -4.70
N ILE A 76 -4.56 -9.98 -3.37
CA ILE A 76 -5.06 -8.92 -2.48
C ILE A 76 -4.23 -7.64 -2.63
N VAL A 77 -2.90 -7.75 -2.67
CA VAL A 77 -2.01 -6.59 -2.86
C VAL A 77 -2.28 -5.88 -4.19
N LEU A 78 -2.53 -6.64 -5.26
CA LEU A 78 -2.89 -6.08 -6.57
C LEU A 78 -4.23 -5.34 -6.53
N VAL A 79 -5.26 -5.94 -5.92
CA VAL A 79 -6.58 -5.31 -5.77
C VAL A 79 -6.48 -4.03 -4.94
N CYS A 80 -5.76 -4.04 -3.81
CA CYS A 80 -5.53 -2.83 -3.01
C CYS A 80 -4.81 -1.73 -3.81
N SER A 81 -3.84 -2.11 -4.64
CA SER A 81 -3.10 -1.16 -5.49
C SER A 81 -3.95 -0.59 -6.62
N MET A 82 -4.85 -1.40 -7.20
CA MET A 82 -5.83 -0.93 -8.16
C MET A 82 -6.80 0.09 -7.54
N ILE A 83 -7.34 -0.22 -6.34
CA ILE A 83 -8.23 0.69 -5.62
C ILE A 83 -7.50 2.00 -5.29
N PHE A 84 -6.24 1.93 -4.89
CA PHE A 84 -5.40 3.11 -4.65
C PHE A 84 -5.26 3.97 -5.91
N SER A 85 -4.87 3.36 -7.02
CA SER A 85 -4.70 4.05 -8.30
C SER A 85 -6.00 4.71 -8.76
N PHE A 86 -7.12 4.00 -8.68
CA PHE A 86 -8.44 4.52 -9.06
C PHE A 86 -8.89 5.67 -8.16
N THR A 87 -8.70 5.52 -6.85
CA THR A 87 -9.03 6.59 -5.88
C THR A 87 -8.18 7.82 -6.16
N LEU A 88 -6.87 7.66 -6.33
CA LEU A 88 -5.95 8.78 -6.60
C LEU A 88 -6.30 9.49 -7.92
N ALA A 89 -6.60 8.74 -8.98
CA ALA A 89 -6.98 9.28 -10.28
C ALA A 89 -8.27 10.12 -10.22
N LYS A 90 -9.17 9.82 -9.28
CA LYS A 90 -10.41 10.59 -9.09
C LYS A 90 -10.18 11.95 -8.42
N TRP A 91 -9.05 12.14 -7.74
CA TRP A 91 -8.72 13.36 -6.99
C TRP A 91 -7.73 14.29 -7.70
N LEU A 92 -6.97 13.76 -8.66
CA LEU A 92 -6.14 14.49 -9.62
C LEU A 92 -7.05 15.34 -10.56
#